data_AF-A0A7Z1KKN7-F1
#
_entry.id   AF-A0A7Z1KKN7-F1
#
_cell.length_a   1.000
_cell.length_b   1.000
_cell.length_c   1.000
_cell.angle_alpha   90.00
_cell.angle_beta   90.00
_cell.angle_gamma   90.00
#
_symmetry.space_group_name_H-M   'P 1'
#
loop_
_entity.id
_entity.type
_entity.pdbx_description
1 polymer ?
#
loop_
_entity_poly.entity_id
_entity_poly.type
_entity_poly.pdbx_seq_one_letter_code
_entity_poly.pdbx_strand_id
1 'polypeptide(L)'
;ADIASETALTRDEQETARKRLVALGVLEEARRGVPATMHYRINTERLEALLLETAKLVKKGAQEKTRLRDFQNVETPQSGLVQPRKPDCGNAANKNVET
;
A
#
# COMPACT_ATOMS: atom_id res chain seq x y z
N ALA A 1 -16.38 -2.55 11.51
CA ALA A 1 -16.21 -1.34 10.71
C ALA A 1 -15.29 -1.68 9.53
N ASP A 2 -15.48 -1.01 8.40
CA ASP A 2 -14.68 -1.28 7.19
C ASP A 2 -13.38 -0.48 7.30
N ILE A 3 -12.24 -1.18 7.30
CA ILE A 3 -10.93 -0.57 7.47
C ILE A 3 -10.64 0.51 6.40
N ALA A 4 -11.22 0.37 5.20
CA ALA A 4 -11.09 1.38 4.15
C ALA A 4 -11.78 2.70 4.54
N SER A 5 -12.95 2.61 5.20
CA SER A 5 -13.68 3.79 5.68
C SER A 5 -12.99 4.48 6.86
N GLU A 6 -12.29 3.72 7.71
CA GLU A 6 -11.57 4.24 8.88
C GLU A 6 -10.30 4.98 8.48
N THR A 7 -9.53 4.43 7.54
CA THR A 7 -8.26 5.03 7.12
C THR A 7 -8.42 6.00 5.95
N ALA A 8 -9.58 6.00 5.29
CA ALA A 8 -9.81 6.69 4.02
C ALA A 8 -8.76 6.36 2.95
N LEU A 9 -8.26 5.11 2.96
CA LEU A 9 -7.29 4.61 1.99
C LEU A 9 -7.96 3.60 1.08
N THR A 10 -7.62 3.65 -0.20
CA THR A 10 -7.92 2.58 -1.15
C THR A 10 -7.18 1.30 -0.75
N ARG A 11 -7.62 0.16 -1.29
CA ARG A 11 -6.97 -1.15 -1.04
C ARG A 11 -5.46 -1.12 -1.34
N ASP A 12 -5.08 -0.52 -2.47
CA ASP A 12 -3.69 -0.52 -2.94
C ASP A 12 -2.81 0.42 -2.11
N GLU A 13 -3.36 1.57 -1.68
CA GLU A 13 -2.69 2.48 -0.75
C GLU A 13 -2.49 1.81 0.61
N GLN A 14 -3.50 1.10 1.10
CA GLN A 14 -3.40 0.37 2.35
C GLN A 14 -2.34 -0.73 2.26
N GLU A 15 -2.28 -1.47 1.15
CA GLU A 15 -1.23 -2.48 0.93
C GLU A 15 0.17 -1.86 0.86
N THR A 16 0.29 -0.72 0.21
CA THR A 16 1.55 0.04 0.14
C THR A 16 1.97 0.53 1.53
N ALA A 17 1.04 1.08 2.31
CA ALA A 17 1.27 1.51 3.68
C ALA A 17 1.71 0.33 4.57
N ARG A 18 1.03 -0.82 4.47
CA ARG A 18 1.41 -2.05 5.18
C ARG A 18 2.83 -2.48 4.86
N LYS A 19 3.19 -2.60 3.58
CA LYS A 19 4.55 -2.97 3.15
C LYS A 19 5.61 -2.03 3.73
N ARG A 20 5.34 -0.72 3.75
CA ARG A 20 6.25 0.28 4.33
C ARG A 20 6.40 0.11 5.85
N LEU A 21 5.30 -0.11 6.56
CA LEU A 21 5.32 -0.30 8.02
C LEU A 21 6.04 -1.60 8.43
N VAL A 22 5.89 -2.67 7.64
CA VAL A 22 6.65 -3.91 7.80
C VAL A 22 8.13 -3.68 7.54
N ALA A 23 8.50 -2.99 6.45
CA ALA A 23 9.90 -2.67 6.14
C ALA A 23 10.57 -1.80 7.22
N LEU A 24 9.82 -0.92 7.88
CA LEU A 24 10.30 -0.11 9.00
C LEU A 24 10.41 -0.90 10.32
N GLY A 25 9.90 -2.14 10.37
CA GLY A 25 9.85 -3.00 11.55
C GLY A 25 8.77 -2.61 12.56
N VAL A 26 7.81 -1.77 12.18
CA VAL A 26 6.72 -1.29 13.04
C VAL A 26 5.55 -2.27 13.08
N LEU A 27 5.30 -2.95 11.95
CA LEU A 27 4.18 -3.86 11.79
C LEU A 27 4.69 -5.27 11.50
N GLU A 28 4.17 -6.25 12.23
CA GLU A 28 4.36 -7.67 11.96
C GLU A 28 3.08 -8.26 11.37
N GLU A 29 3.23 -9.07 10.33
CA GLU A 29 2.14 -9.70 9.59
C GLU A 29 2.29 -11.23 9.63
N ALA A 30 1.21 -11.93 9.97
CA ALA A 30 1.20 -13.39 9.96
C ALA A 30 -0.16 -13.95 9.53
N ARG A 31 -0.15 -15.00 8.70
CA ARG A 31 -1.36 -15.80 8.44
C ARG A 31 -1.53 -16.85 9.52
N ARG A 32 -2.70 -16.90 10.16
CA ARG A 32 -2.99 -17.85 11.25
C ARG A 32 -4.40 -18.42 11.11
N GLY A 33 -4.63 -19.59 11.73
CA GLY A 33 -5.94 -20.22 11.80
C GLY A 33 -6.36 -21.00 10.55
N VAL A 34 -7.58 -21.57 10.61
CA VAL A 34 -8.26 -22.27 9.51
C VAL A 34 -9.71 -21.77 9.45
N PRO A 35 -10.16 -21.13 8.36
CA PRO A 35 -9.36 -20.69 7.22
C PRO A 35 -8.30 -19.65 7.62
N ALA A 36 -7.20 -19.57 6.87
CA ALA A 36 -6.08 -18.69 7.21
C ALA A 36 -6.46 -17.21 7.02
N THR A 37 -6.43 -16.44 8.11
CA THR A 37 -6.68 -15.00 8.11
C THR A 37 -5.40 -14.21 8.38
N MET A 38 -5.34 -12.96 7.90
CA MET A 38 -4.21 -12.06 8.19
C MET A 38 -4.35 -11.50 9.61
N HIS A 39 -3.32 -11.70 10.43
CA HIS A 39 -3.16 -11.11 11.75
C HIS A 39 -2.04 -10.08 11.73
N TYR A 40 -2.24 -9.00 12.48
CA TYR A 40 -1.31 -7.88 12.59
C TYR A 40 -0.88 -7.70 14.04
N ARG A 41 0.39 -7.39 14.26
CA ARG A 41 0.93 -6.99 15.57
C ARG A 41 1.78 -5.74 15.39
N ILE A 42 1.60 -4.77 16.29
CA ILE A 42 2.40 -3.54 16.31
C ILE A 42 3.60 -3.76 17.24
N ASN A 43 4.78 -3.40 16.78
CA ASN A 43 5.97 -3.26 17.61
C ASN A 43 5.98 -1.83 18.22
N THR A 44 5.50 -1.72 19.45
CA THR A 44 5.36 -0.43 20.15
C THR A 44 6.71 0.21 20.43
N GLU A 45 7.74 -0.56 20.79
CA GLU A 45 9.08 -0.05 21.06
C GLU A 45 9.69 0.61 19.82
N ARG A 46 9.59 -0.07 18.66
CA ARG A 46 10.06 0.48 17.39
C ARG A 46 9.28 1.72 16.97
N LEU A 47 7.96 1.71 17.15
CA LEU A 47 7.09 2.84 16.84
C LEU A 47 7.44 4.07 17.69
N GLU A 48 7.55 3.89 19.00
CA GLU A 48 7.90 4.96 19.95
C GLU A 48 9.26 5.58 19.62
N ALA A 49 10.27 4.76 19.33
CA ALA A 49 11.59 5.25 18.96
C ALA A 49 11.53 6.16 17.71
N LEU A 50 10.81 5.75 16.67
CA LEU A 50 10.65 6.53 15.43
C LEU A 50 9.85 7.83 15.64
N LEU A 51 8.81 7.79 16.47
CA LEU A 51 8.02 8.98 16.81
C LEU A 51 8.86 9.98 17.63
N LEU A 52 9.66 9.51 18.57
CA LEU A 52 10.55 10.38 19.36
C LEU A 52 11.66 10.99 18.50
N GLU A 53 12.24 10.23 17.58
CA GLU A 53 13.25 10.72 16.64
C GLU A 53 12.68 11.82 15.74
N THR A 54 11.53 11.59 15.13
CA THR A 54 10.86 12.57 14.27
C THR A 54 10.43 13.82 15.05
N ALA A 55 9.89 13.68 16.26
CA ALA A 55 9.53 14.82 17.10
C ALA A 55 10.75 15.68 17.51
N LYS A 56 11.92 15.07 17.75
CA LYS A 56 13.16 15.81 18.03
C LYS A 56 13.65 16.60 16.82
N LEU A 57 13.49 16.06 15.62
CA LEU A 57 13.88 16.73 14.37
C LEU A 57 13.04 17.99 14.11
N VAL A 58 11.74 17.95 14.43
CA VAL A 58 10.86 19.14 14.32
C VAL A 58 11.32 20.26 15.25
N LYS A 59 11.80 19.94 16.46
CA LYS A 59 12.33 20.95 17.40
C LYS A 59 13.66 21.56 16.96
N LYS A 60 14.49 20.81 16.21
CA LYS A 60 15.74 21.34 15.61
C LYS A 60 15.48 22.15 14.33
N GLY A 61 14.40 21.88 13.60
CA GLY A 61 14.06 22.54 12.33
C GLY A 61 13.60 24.00 12.45
N ALA A 62 13.34 24.51 13.65
CA ALA A 62 13.03 25.93 13.85
C ALA A 62 14.27 26.86 13.72
N GLN A 63 15.49 26.30 13.65
CA GLN A 63 16.74 27.07 13.56
C GLN A 63 17.48 26.91 12.22
N GLU A 64 17.14 25.95 11.35
CA GLU A 64 17.85 25.77 10.09
C GLU A 64 16.90 25.54 8.91
N LYS A 65 16.70 26.62 8.16
CA LYS A 65 16.24 26.58 6.78
C LYS A 65 17.21 25.73 5.97
N THR A 66 16.67 25.00 4.99
CA THR A 66 17.36 24.31 3.89
C THR A 66 17.81 22.88 4.19
N ARG A 67 16.95 21.90 3.87
CA ARG A 67 17.05 21.06 2.66
C ARG A 67 15.94 20.01 2.73
N LEU A 68 15.14 19.97 1.66
CA LEU A 68 14.15 18.94 1.40
C LEU A 68 14.83 17.58 1.54
N ARG A 69 14.40 16.76 2.51
CA ARG A 69 14.93 15.39 2.65
C ARG A 69 14.24 14.54 1.60
N ASP A 70 15.01 14.00 0.67
CA ASP A 70 14.57 12.98 -0.25
C ASP A 70 14.17 11.74 0.56
N PHE A 71 12.88 11.54 0.79
CA PHE A 71 12.38 10.25 1.20
C PHE A 71 12.58 9.32 0.01
N GLN A 72 13.60 8.45 0.06
CA GLN A 72 13.72 7.34 -0.87
C GLN A 72 12.54 6.41 -0.62
N ASN A 73 11.45 6.62 -1.37
CA ASN A 73 10.39 5.63 -1.47
C ASN A 73 11.07 4.36 -1.99
N VAL A 74 11.19 3.34 -1.15
CA VAL A 74 11.64 2.01 -1.58
C VAL A 74 10.78 1.65 -2.79
N GLU A 75 11.42 1.54 -3.95
CA GLU A 75 10.74 1.35 -5.22
C GLU A 75 9.89 0.09 -5.12
N THR A 76 8.58 0.26 -5.00
CA THR A 76 7.66 -0.85 -5.26
C THR A 76 7.82 -1.18 -6.74
N PRO A 77 8.16 -2.42 -7.12
CA PRO A 77 8.32 -2.77 -8.52
C PRO A 77 7.05 -2.37 -9.25
N GLN A 78 7.19 -1.53 -10.27
CA GLN A 78 6.09 -1.10 -11.13
C GLN A 78 5.41 -2.38 -11.63
N SER A 79 4.17 -2.61 -11.20
CA SER A 79 3.32 -3.67 -11.76
C SER A 79 3.27 -3.40 -13.26
N GLY A 80 3.97 -4.23 -14.03
CA GLY A 80 4.06 -4.09 -15.48
C GLY A 80 2.67 -3.95 -16.07
N LEU A 81 2.56 -3.09 -17.10
CA LEU A 81 1.35 -2.85 -17.88
C LEU A 81 0.59 -4.17 -18.07
N VAL A 82 -0.56 -4.33 -17.39
CA VAL A 82 -1.42 -5.49 -17.59
C VAL A 82 -1.80 -5.48 -19.07
N GLN A 83 -1.28 -6.43 -19.82
CA GLN A 83 -1.63 -6.52 -21.23
C GLN A 83 -3.14 -6.71 -21.33
N PRO A 84 -3.85 -5.87 -22.12
CA PRO A 84 -5.25 -6.09 -22.35
C PRO A 84 -5.41 -7.47 -22.98
N ARG A 85 -6.19 -8.35 -22.32
CA ARG A 85 -6.61 -9.60 -22.95
C ARG A 85 -7.36 -9.23 -24.22
N LYS A 86 -6.95 -9.77 -25.37
CA LYS A 86 -7.74 -9.65 -26.60
C LYS A 86 -9.12 -10.23 -26.29
N PRO A 87 -10.20 -9.43 -26.31
CA PRO A 87 -11.52 -10.02 -26.34
C PRO A 87 -11.61 -10.75 -27.68
N ASP A 88 -11.78 -12.07 -27.63
CA ASP A 88 -12.19 -12.80 -28.82
C ASP A 88 -13.63 -12.34 -29.07
N CYS A 89 -13.79 -11.33 -29.92
CA CYS A 89 -15.10 -10.86 -30.33
C CYS A 89 -15.86 -12.06 -30.88
N GLY A 90 -16.87 -12.51 -30.15
CA GLY A 90 -17.83 -13.49 -30.65
C GLY A 90 -18.36 -13.00 -32.00
N ASN A 91 -18.30 -13.89 -32.99
CA ASN A 91 -18.62 -13.63 -34.38
C ASN A 91 -19.96 -12.89 -34.50
N ALA A 92 -20.01 -11.83 -35.31
CA ALA A 92 -21.25 -11.08 -35.56
C ALA A 92 -22.29 -12.01 -36.22
N ALA A 93 -23.53 -12.01 -35.72
CA ALA A 93 -24.60 -12.78 -36.31
C ALA A 93 -24.92 -12.26 -37.72
N ASN A 94 -24.76 -13.11 -38.74
CA ASN A 94 -25.18 -12.82 -40.11
C ASN A 94 -26.71 -12.65 -40.14
N LYS A 95 -27.19 -11.45 -40.49
CA LYS A 95 -28.61 -11.20 -40.80
C LYS A 95 -28.84 -11.34 -42.30
N ASN A 96 -28.87 -12.58 -42.78
CA ASN A 96 -29.31 -12.86 -44.13
C ASN A 96 -30.42 -13.91 -44.03
N VAL A 97 -31.67 -13.47 -43.90
CA VAL A 97 -32.82 -14.31 -44.23
C VAL A 97 -33.54 -13.60 -45.38
N GLU A 98 -33.33 -14.10 -46.59
CA GLU A 98 -34.22 -13.86 -47.72
C GLU A 98 -35.32 -14.91 -47.68
N THR A 99 -36.56 -14.45 -47.62
CA THR A 99 -37.78 -15.15 -48.06
C THR A 99 -38.77 -14.11 -48.53
#